data_AF-W7X3K0-F1
#
_entry.id   AF-W7X3K0-F1
#
_cell.length_a   1.000
_cell.length_b   1.000
_cell.length_c   1.000
_cell.angle_alpha   90.00
_cell.angle_beta   90.00
_cell.angle_gamma   90.00
#
_symmetry.space_group_name_H-M   'P 1'
#
loop_
_entity.id
_entity.type
_entity.pdbx_description
1 polymer ?
#
loop_
_entity_poly.entity_id
_entity_poly.type
_entity_poly.pdbx_seq_one_letter_code
_entity_poly.pdbx_strand_id
1 'polypeptide(L)'
;MDYFEDSTAIFCDSHPNFKVNFIKLSQENSAELRCQECMFEEGKLNDYISIESIKMCNEDHIFTNWPPLNDYLLLQDIKAITKPDIELIEQLEFQFNKIIRDLNTYLEQEKKKMISKIISLRERKQEILTFYNEISGRDQFKQIKHSYFKGATTKIQELKYLQIR
;
A
#
# COMPACT_ATOMS: atom_id res chain seq x y z
N MET A 1 42.46 -14.80 20.00
CA MET A 1 41.88 -13.66 19.27
C MET A 1 42.98 -12.64 19.23
N ASP A 2 43.67 -12.62 18.09
CA ASP A 2 44.96 -11.95 17.94
C ASP A 2 44.74 -10.45 17.90
N TYR A 3 45.43 -9.75 18.82
CA TYR A 3 45.59 -8.31 18.74
C TYR A 3 46.49 -8.02 17.55
N PHE A 4 45.90 -7.54 16.45
CA PHE A 4 46.68 -6.91 15.40
C PHE A 4 47.35 -5.67 15.99
N GLU A 5 48.62 -5.79 16.38
CA GLU A 5 49.49 -4.64 16.57
C GLU A 5 49.60 -3.91 15.22
N ASP A 6 48.96 -2.75 15.15
CA ASP A 6 49.01 -1.82 14.01
C ASP A 6 50.46 -1.33 13.89
N SER A 7 51.26 -2.05 13.11
CA SER A 7 52.72 -1.96 13.01
C SER A 7 53.21 -0.79 12.14
N THR A 8 52.37 0.24 11.98
CA THR A 8 52.72 1.50 11.31
C THR A 8 52.19 2.68 12.13
N ALA A 9 52.70 2.85 13.35
CA ALA A 9 52.41 4.04 14.14
C ALA A 9 52.97 5.27 13.43
N ILE A 10 52.09 6.10 12.85
CA ILE A 10 52.45 7.39 12.26
C ILE A 10 52.54 8.41 13.40
N PHE A 11 53.70 9.06 13.52
CA PHE A 11 53.94 10.11 14.50
C PHE A 11 53.73 11.48 13.89
N CYS A 12 53.39 12.47 14.73
CA CYS A 12 53.15 13.81 14.26
C CYS A 12 54.45 14.55 13.94
N ASP A 13 54.49 15.23 12.79
CA ASP A 13 55.64 16.04 12.36
C ASP A 13 55.97 17.19 13.33
N SER A 14 54.95 17.76 13.97
CA SER A 14 55.09 18.88 14.93
C SER A 14 55.39 18.41 16.35
N HIS A 15 54.95 17.20 16.73
CA HIS A 15 55.15 16.63 18.05
C HIS A 15 55.62 15.18 17.93
N PRO A 16 56.94 14.93 17.78
CA PRO A 16 57.50 13.63 17.38
C PRO A 16 57.19 12.47 18.33
N ASN A 17 56.88 12.75 19.59
CA ASN A 17 56.55 11.75 20.60
C ASN A 17 55.06 11.39 20.64
N PHE A 18 54.22 12.04 19.85
CA PHE A 18 52.77 11.84 19.85
C PHE A 18 52.32 11.18 18.55
N LYS A 19 51.43 10.20 18.70
CA LYS A 19 50.82 9.50 17.56
C LYS A 19 49.75 10.38 16.90
N VAL A 20 49.66 10.26 15.58
CA VAL A 20 48.57 10.85 14.80
C VAL A 20 47.29 10.10 15.11
N ASN A 21 46.29 10.85 15.59
CA ASN A 21 44.97 10.30 15.93
C ASN A 21 43.83 11.07 15.22
N PHE A 22 44.14 12.20 14.56
CA PHE A 22 43.15 13.09 13.97
C PHE A 22 43.50 13.48 12.54
N ILE A 23 42.47 13.69 11.73
CA ILE A 23 42.54 14.31 10.40
C ILE A 23 41.98 15.72 10.53
N LYS A 24 42.78 16.74 10.18
CA LYS A 24 42.33 18.11 10.06
C LYS A 24 41.76 18.36 8.67
N LEU A 25 40.58 18.94 8.62
CA LEU A 25 39.88 19.30 7.40
C LEU A 25 40.13 20.77 7.07
N SER A 26 40.89 21.00 6.00
CA SER A 26 41.03 22.34 5.41
C SER A 26 39.99 22.55 4.31
N GLN A 27 39.50 23.78 4.17
CA GLN A 27 38.66 24.19 3.05
C GLN A 27 39.40 24.13 1.69
N GLU A 28 40.73 24.04 1.71
CA GLU A 28 41.59 24.02 0.51
C GLU A 28 41.89 22.59 -0.01
N ASN A 29 41.11 21.59 0.38
CA ASN A 29 41.27 20.18 0.00
C ASN A 29 42.59 19.51 0.45
N SER A 30 43.35 20.12 1.34
CA SER A 30 44.44 19.46 2.04
C SER A 30 43.93 18.80 3.32
N ALA A 31 44.01 17.48 3.39
CA ALA A 31 43.80 16.73 4.63
C ALA A 31 45.15 16.60 5.33
N GLU A 32 45.28 17.15 6.54
CA GLU A 32 46.51 17.08 7.33
C GLU A 32 46.35 16.12 8.50
N LEU A 33 47.35 15.28 8.71
CA LEU A 33 47.41 14.35 9.83
C LEU A 33 47.97 15.05 11.07
N ARG A 34 47.20 15.06 12.16
CA ARG A 34 47.54 15.81 13.38
C ARG A 34 47.40 14.94 14.64
N CYS A 35 48.21 15.22 15.66
CA CYS A 35 48.06 14.63 16.99
C CYS A 35 47.11 15.48 17.86
N GLN A 36 46.86 14.99 19.07
CA GLN A 36 46.03 15.68 20.06
C GLN A 36 46.60 17.05 20.46
N GLU A 37 47.91 17.21 20.52
CA GLU A 37 48.51 18.48 20.95
C GLU A 37 48.39 19.55 19.88
N CYS A 38 48.56 19.21 18.59
CA CYS A 38 48.24 20.11 17.48
C CYS A 38 46.80 20.62 17.58
N MET A 39 45.84 19.73 17.89
CA MET A 39 44.43 20.09 17.99
C MET A 39 44.18 21.09 19.13
N PHE A 40 44.85 20.93 20.28
CA PHE A 40 44.73 21.87 21.40
C PHE A 40 45.43 23.21 21.14
N GLU A 41 46.60 23.20 20.49
CA GLU A 41 47.34 24.41 20.16
C GLU A 41 46.59 25.30 19.15
N GLU A 42 45.89 24.70 18.20
CA GLU A 42 45.16 25.42 17.15
C GLU A 42 43.74 25.86 17.57
N GLY A 43 43.16 25.24 18.60
CA GLY A 43 41.89 25.66 19.23
C GLY A 43 40.62 25.48 18.40
N LYS A 44 40.71 24.99 17.16
CA LYS A 44 39.56 24.77 16.25
C LYS A 44 39.13 23.31 16.20
N LEU A 45 38.63 22.79 17.33
CA LEU A 45 38.27 21.38 17.48
C LEU A 45 37.32 20.83 16.40
N ASN A 46 36.41 21.67 15.88
CA ASN A 46 35.42 21.27 14.86
C ASN A 46 36.04 20.93 13.49
N ASP A 47 37.27 21.37 13.23
CA ASP A 47 37.98 21.08 11.98
C ASP A 47 38.70 19.72 12.04
N TYR A 48 38.60 18.98 13.14
CA TYR A 48 39.30 17.71 13.34
C TYR A 48 38.34 16.54 13.46
N ILE A 49 38.74 15.41 12.86
CA ILE A 49 38.01 14.16 12.95
C ILE A 49 38.93 13.06 13.45
N SER A 50 38.47 12.33 14.47
CA SER A 50 39.20 11.18 15.01
C SER A 50 39.23 10.02 14.02
N ILE A 51 40.44 9.51 13.78
CA ILE A 51 40.66 8.33 12.92
C ILE A 51 40.00 7.10 13.53
N GLU A 52 40.02 6.98 14.86
CA GLU A 52 39.36 5.88 15.56
C GLU A 52 37.83 5.94 15.39
N SER A 53 37.25 7.14 15.48
CA SER A 53 35.82 7.34 15.22
C SER A 53 35.42 6.98 13.79
N ILE A 54 36.28 7.27 12.80
CA ILE A 54 36.07 6.83 11.41
C ILE A 54 36.12 5.31 11.31
N LYS A 55 37.09 4.65 11.94
CA LYS A 55 37.22 3.18 11.94
C LYS A 55 36.03 2.48 12.60
N MET A 56 35.41 3.12 13.59
CA MET A 56 34.32 2.52 14.39
C MET A 56 32.91 2.88 13.91
N CYS A 57 32.71 3.92 13.10
CA CYS A 57 31.38 4.32 12.62
C CYS A 57 31.02 3.65 11.29
N ASN A 58 29.75 3.28 11.14
CA ASN A 58 29.18 2.91 9.84
C ASN A 58 29.22 4.13 8.89
N GLU A 59 29.54 3.91 7.62
CA GLU A 59 29.69 4.94 6.58
C GLU A 59 28.53 5.95 6.58
N ASP A 60 27.29 5.47 6.73
CA ASP A 60 26.08 6.30 6.78
C ASP A 60 26.11 7.36 7.87
N HIS A 61 26.68 7.08 9.05
CA HIS A 61 26.73 8.03 10.15
C HIS A 61 27.72 9.17 9.88
N ILE A 62 28.85 8.85 9.25
CA ILE A 62 29.90 9.83 8.91
C ILE A 62 29.38 10.74 7.80
N PHE A 63 28.84 10.17 6.71
CA PHE A 63 28.41 10.95 5.55
C PHE A 63 27.13 11.76 5.78
N THR A 64 26.23 11.32 6.65
CA THR A 64 25.04 12.13 7.01
C THR A 64 25.38 13.44 7.70
N ASN A 65 26.56 13.54 8.34
CA ASN A 65 27.04 14.76 9.00
C ASN A 65 28.31 15.32 8.34
N TRP A 66 28.58 14.91 7.10
CA TRP A 66 29.74 15.37 6.33
C TRP A 66 29.35 16.42 5.29
N PRO A 67 30.15 17.49 5.11
CA PRO A 67 31.30 17.86 5.94
C PRO A 67 30.84 18.41 7.30
N PRO A 68 31.73 18.51 8.31
CA PRO A 68 31.46 19.29 9.51
C PRO A 68 31.32 20.76 9.10
N LEU A 69 30.10 21.14 8.73
CA LEU A 69 29.74 22.50 8.37
C LEU A 69 29.63 23.31 9.66
N ASN A 70 30.30 24.46 9.69
CA ASN A 70 30.11 25.44 10.77
C ASN A 70 28.77 26.18 10.66
N ASP A 71 28.08 26.07 9.52
CA ASP A 71 26.75 26.67 9.30
C ASP A 71 25.64 25.71 9.73
N TYR A 72 25.10 25.99 10.92
CA TYR A 72 24.01 25.23 11.54
C TYR A 72 22.70 25.29 10.72
N LEU A 73 22.43 26.40 10.03
CA LEU A 73 21.21 26.54 9.22
C LEU A 73 21.28 25.62 8.00
N LEU A 74 22.42 25.61 7.32
CA LEU A 74 22.64 24.71 6.19
C LEU A 74 22.55 23.22 6.60
N LEU A 75 23.04 22.86 7.78
CA LEU A 75 22.88 21.50 8.33
C LEU A 75 21.42 21.15 8.61
N GLN A 76 20.61 22.08 9.11
CA GLN A 76 19.18 21.86 9.30
C GLN A 76 18.46 21.68 7.97
N ASP A 77 18.79 22.49 6.96
CA ASP A 77 18.22 22.39 5.62
C ASP A 77 18.56 21.05 4.95
N ILE A 78 19.83 20.62 5.01
CA ILE A 78 20.26 19.32 4.49
C ILE A 78 19.52 18.18 5.21
N LYS A 79 19.38 18.24 6.53
CA LYS A 79 18.62 17.25 7.31
C LYS A 79 17.14 17.23 6.95
N ALA A 80 16.54 18.38 6.66
CA ALA A 80 15.16 18.47 6.23
C ALA A 80 14.95 17.85 4.83
N ILE A 81 15.90 18.05 3.90
CA ILE A 81 15.85 17.51 2.54
C ILE A 81 16.14 16.00 2.50
N THR A 82 17.00 15.52 3.40
CA THR A 82 17.37 14.10 3.49
C THR A 82 16.43 13.29 4.38
N LYS A 83 15.49 13.94 5.09
CA LYS A 83 14.48 13.23 5.88
C LYS A 83 13.65 12.39 4.92
N PRO A 84 13.59 11.06 5.10
CA PRO A 84 12.86 10.21 4.18
C PRO A 84 11.36 10.54 4.27
N ASP A 85 10.71 10.68 3.11
CA ASP A 85 9.27 10.99 2.97
C ASP A 85 8.34 9.86 3.44
N ILE A 86 8.84 8.90 4.23
CA ILE A 86 8.12 7.70 4.68
C ILE A 86 6.80 8.08 5.34
N GLU A 87 6.80 9.07 6.24
CA GLU A 87 5.58 9.53 6.92
C GLU A 87 4.53 10.09 5.94
N LEU A 88 4.98 10.81 4.90
CA LEU A 88 4.11 11.38 3.87
C LEU A 88 3.54 10.28 2.95
N ILE A 89 4.38 9.34 2.55
CA ILE A 89 4.00 8.19 1.72
C ILE A 89 2.98 7.33 2.48
N GLU A 90 3.23 7.00 3.75
CA GLU A 90 2.31 6.22 4.58
C GLU A 90 0.95 6.91 4.76
N GLN A 91 0.93 8.24 4.96
CA GLN A 91 -0.30 9.01 5.03
C GLN A 91 -1.08 8.97 3.72
N LEU A 92 -0.38 9.11 2.59
CA LEU A 92 -0.98 9.06 1.26
C LEU A 92 -1.60 7.68 0.99
N GLU A 93 -0.86 6.61 1.26
CA GLU A 93 -1.34 5.24 1.14
C GLU A 93 -2.57 4.99 2.02
N PHE A 94 -2.56 5.47 3.27
CA PHE A 94 -3.70 5.36 4.17
C PHE A 94 -4.96 6.01 3.59
N GLN A 95 -4.84 7.22 3.02
CA GLN A 95 -5.97 7.92 2.42
C GLN A 95 -6.52 7.18 1.20
N PHE A 96 -5.66 6.72 0.28
CA PHE A 96 -6.09 5.94 -0.88
C PHE A 96 -6.77 4.64 -0.45
N ASN A 97 -6.21 3.92 0.52
CA ASN A 97 -6.80 2.70 1.06
C ASN A 97 -8.17 2.93 1.72
N LYS A 98 -8.40 4.11 2.30
CA LYS A 98 -9.72 4.49 2.81
C LYS A 98 -10.71 4.73 1.67
N ILE A 99 -10.33 5.51 0.66
CA ILE A 99 -11.18 5.78 -0.51
C ILE A 99 -11.58 4.49 -1.22
N ILE A 100 -10.63 3.57 -1.44
CA ILE A 100 -10.89 2.27 -2.07
C ILE A 100 -11.93 1.47 -1.27
N ARG A 101 -11.79 1.43 0.05
CA ARG A 101 -12.74 0.72 0.94
C ARG A 101 -14.14 1.34 0.89
N ASP A 102 -14.22 2.66 0.94
CA ASP A 102 -15.50 3.38 0.91
C ASP A 102 -16.21 3.17 -0.43
N LEU A 103 -15.47 3.22 -1.54
CA LEU A 103 -15.99 3.02 -2.88
C LEU A 103 -16.49 1.57 -3.08
N ASN A 104 -15.73 0.57 -2.63
CA ASN A 104 -16.16 -0.83 -2.67
C ASN A 104 -17.43 -1.06 -1.84
N THR A 105 -17.49 -0.45 -0.66
CA THR A 105 -18.66 -0.55 0.24
C THR A 105 -19.90 0.03 -0.43
N TYR A 106 -19.77 1.21 -1.06
CA TYR A 106 -20.85 1.86 -1.78
C TYR A 106 -21.34 1.00 -2.96
N LEU A 107 -20.41 0.47 -3.77
CA LEU A 107 -20.76 -0.38 -4.92
C LEU A 107 -21.51 -1.65 -4.49
N GLU A 108 -21.08 -2.32 -3.42
CA GLU A 108 -21.76 -3.51 -2.92
C GLU A 108 -23.16 -3.18 -2.36
N GLN A 109 -23.33 -2.02 -1.72
CA GLN A 109 -24.65 -1.57 -1.28
C GLN A 109 -25.58 -1.28 -2.46
N GLU A 110 -25.12 -0.57 -3.49
CA GLU A 110 -25.93 -0.27 -4.68
C GLU A 110 -26.28 -1.53 -5.47
N LYS A 111 -25.33 -2.46 -5.64
CA LYS A 111 -25.56 -3.77 -6.23
C LYS A 111 -26.68 -4.52 -5.52
N LYS A 112 -26.64 -4.59 -4.17
CA LYS A 112 -27.70 -5.22 -3.38
C LYS A 112 -29.06 -4.55 -3.60
N LYS A 113 -29.12 -3.21 -3.58
CA LYS A 113 -30.36 -2.46 -3.86
C LYS A 113 -30.94 -2.78 -5.23
N MET A 114 -30.09 -2.82 -6.27
CA MET A 114 -30.54 -3.14 -7.63
C MET A 114 -31.08 -4.56 -7.73
N ILE A 115 -30.40 -5.54 -7.13
CA ILE A 115 -30.86 -6.93 -7.09
C ILE A 115 -32.22 -7.03 -6.39
N SER A 116 -32.38 -6.42 -5.21
CA SER A 116 -33.65 -6.39 -4.49
C SER A 116 -34.77 -5.75 -5.31
N LYS A 117 -34.47 -4.69 -6.07
CA LYS A 117 -35.44 -4.04 -6.96
C LYS A 117 -35.87 -4.94 -8.11
N ILE A 118 -34.94 -5.71 -8.68
CA ILE A 118 -35.27 -6.68 -9.75
C ILE A 118 -36.17 -7.80 -9.20
N ILE A 119 -35.86 -8.31 -8.01
CA ILE A 119 -36.66 -9.35 -7.35
C ILE A 119 -38.08 -8.85 -7.08
N SER A 120 -38.23 -7.67 -6.47
CA SER A 120 -39.55 -7.11 -6.16
C SER A 120 -40.38 -6.82 -7.42
N LEU A 121 -39.74 -6.35 -8.50
CA LEU A 121 -40.41 -6.20 -9.79
C LEU A 121 -40.89 -7.52 -10.38
N ARG A 122 -40.11 -8.61 -10.21
CA ARG A 122 -40.52 -9.95 -10.64
C ARG A 122 -41.73 -10.43 -9.84
N GLU A 123 -41.71 -10.29 -8.52
CA GLU A 123 -42.82 -10.67 -7.64
C GLU A 123 -44.08 -9.91 -8.02
N ARG A 124 -43.99 -8.59 -8.19
CA ARG A 124 -45.13 -7.76 -8.60
C ARG A 124 -45.69 -8.13 -9.98
N LYS A 125 -44.83 -8.49 -10.93
CA LYS A 125 -45.29 -9.03 -12.23
C LYS A 125 -46.06 -10.33 -12.06
N GLN A 126 -45.58 -11.21 -11.17
CA GLN A 126 -46.25 -12.48 -10.90
C GLN A 126 -47.62 -12.27 -10.25
N GLU A 127 -47.73 -11.34 -9.29
CA GLU A 127 -49.00 -10.96 -8.66
C GLU A 127 -50.02 -10.47 -9.70
N ILE A 128 -49.60 -9.59 -10.61
CA ILE A 128 -50.47 -9.09 -11.69
C ILE A 128 -50.94 -10.23 -12.59
N LEU A 129 -50.04 -11.15 -12.96
CA LEU A 129 -50.40 -12.31 -13.80
C LEU A 129 -51.39 -13.23 -13.10
N THR A 130 -51.19 -13.50 -11.81
CA THR A 130 -52.09 -14.32 -11.00
C THR A 130 -53.47 -13.67 -10.95
N PHE A 131 -53.54 -12.38 -10.58
CA PHE A 131 -54.78 -11.61 -10.53
C PHE A 131 -55.53 -11.59 -11.87
N TYR A 132 -54.80 -11.39 -12.98
CA TYR A 132 -55.39 -11.45 -14.32
C TYR A 132 -55.97 -12.83 -14.63
N ASN A 133 -55.25 -13.92 -14.32
CA ASN A 133 -55.71 -15.29 -14.57
C ASN A 133 -56.97 -15.61 -13.75
N GLU A 134 -57.05 -15.13 -12.50
CA GLU A 134 -58.21 -15.27 -11.62
C GLU A 134 -59.45 -14.58 -12.21
N ILE A 135 -59.32 -13.32 -12.61
CA ILE A 135 -60.47 -12.54 -13.11
C ILE A 135 -60.91 -12.98 -14.50
N SER A 136 -59.95 -13.32 -15.37
CA SER A 136 -60.26 -13.74 -16.74
C SER A 136 -60.90 -15.13 -16.82
N GLY A 137 -61.03 -15.85 -15.68
CA GLY A 137 -61.54 -17.23 -15.66
C GLY A 137 -60.70 -18.16 -16.54
N ARG A 138 -59.43 -17.80 -16.82
CA ARG A 138 -58.60 -18.49 -17.81
C ARG A 138 -58.44 -19.97 -17.49
N ASP A 139 -58.29 -20.32 -16.21
CA ASP A 139 -58.14 -21.71 -15.80
C ASP A 139 -59.46 -22.48 -15.88
N GLN A 140 -60.60 -21.83 -15.63
CA GLN A 140 -61.92 -22.41 -15.87
C GLN A 140 -62.14 -22.65 -17.37
N PHE A 141 -61.75 -21.71 -18.22
CA PHE A 141 -61.78 -21.89 -19.68
C PHE A 141 -60.86 -23.01 -20.15
N LYS A 142 -59.65 -23.14 -19.60
CA LYS A 142 -58.76 -24.29 -19.89
C LYS A 142 -59.41 -25.61 -19.50
N GLN A 143 -60.08 -25.68 -18.35
CA GLN A 143 -60.80 -26.87 -17.90
C GLN A 143 -61.96 -27.21 -18.84
N ILE A 144 -62.79 -26.23 -19.22
CA ILE A 144 -63.88 -26.39 -20.20
C ILE A 144 -63.33 -26.89 -21.54
N LYS A 145 -62.25 -26.28 -22.03
CA LYS A 145 -61.59 -26.71 -23.25
C LYS A 145 -61.15 -28.18 -23.14
N HIS A 146 -60.46 -28.55 -22.07
CA HIS A 146 -60.00 -29.92 -21.87
C HIS A 146 -61.13 -30.94 -21.77
N SER A 147 -62.23 -30.62 -21.08
CA SER A 147 -63.38 -31.52 -20.95
C SER A 147 -64.11 -31.69 -22.29
N TYR A 148 -64.30 -30.61 -23.06
CA TYR A 148 -64.87 -30.67 -24.40
C TYR A 148 -64.05 -31.51 -25.36
N PHE A 149 -62.72 -31.33 -25.40
CA PHE A 149 -61.87 -32.09 -26.31
C PHE A 149 -61.75 -33.57 -25.92
N LYS A 150 -61.75 -33.91 -24.62
CA LYS A 150 -61.83 -35.31 -24.16
C LYS A 150 -63.17 -35.96 -24.52
N GLY A 151 -64.30 -35.30 -24.25
CA GLY A 151 -65.62 -35.84 -24.57
C GLY A 151 -65.85 -36.03 -26.08
N ALA A 152 -65.31 -35.14 -26.91
CA ALA A 152 -65.35 -35.28 -28.36
C ALA A 152 -64.52 -36.48 -28.86
N THR A 153 -63.37 -36.76 -28.24
CA THR A 153 -62.55 -37.93 -28.62
C THR A 153 -63.22 -39.24 -28.21
N THR A 154 -63.86 -39.29 -27.03
CA THR A 154 -64.59 -40.49 -26.57
C THR A 154 -65.79 -40.80 -27.46
N LYS A 155 -66.60 -39.79 -27.83
CA LYS A 155 -67.74 -39.97 -28.76
C LYS A 155 -67.31 -40.43 -30.14
N ILE A 156 -66.19 -39.93 -30.66
CA ILE A 156 -65.64 -40.37 -31.96
C ILE A 156 -65.17 -41.82 -31.90
N GLN A 157 -64.60 -42.27 -30.79
CA GLN A 157 -64.21 -43.66 -30.60
C GLN A 157 -65.44 -44.59 -30.52
N GLU A 158 -66.45 -44.23 -29.73
CA GLU A 158 -67.70 -45.00 -29.61
C GLU A 158 -68.44 -45.13 -30.96
N LEU A 159 -68.52 -44.05 -31.74
CA LEU A 159 -69.13 -44.08 -33.08
C LEU A 159 -68.37 -44.97 -34.07
N LYS A 160 -67.04 -45.04 -33.98
CA LYS A 160 -66.23 -45.96 -34.79
C LYS A 160 -66.47 -47.42 -34.41
N TYR A 161 -66.65 -47.74 -33.13
CA TYR A 161 -66.94 -49.10 -32.67
C TYR A 161 -68.34 -49.58 -33.10
N LEU A 162 -69.32 -48.68 -33.20
CA LEU A 162 -70.68 -49.00 -33.64
C LEU A 162 -70.81 -49.18 -35.17
N GLN A 163 -69.86 -48.67 -35.97
CA GLN A 163 -69.84 -48.85 -37.43
C GLN A 163 -69.08 -50.12 -37.90
N ILE A 164 -68.46 -50.88 -36.98
CA ILE A 164 -67.71 -52.12 -37.27
C ILE A 164 -68.51 -53.39 -36.85
N ARG A 165 -69.78 -53.25 -36.44
CA ARG A 165 -70.74 -54.36 -36.29
C ARG A 165 -71.79 -54.30 -37.38
#